data_AF-A0A930SUY5-F1
#
_entry.id   AF-A0A930SUY5-F1
#
_cell.length_a   1.000
_cell.length_b   1.000
_cell.length_c   1.000
_cell.angle_alpha   90.00
_cell.angle_beta   90.00
_cell.angle_gamma   90.00
#
_symmetry.space_group_name_H-M   'P 1'
#
loop_
_entity.id
_entity.type
_entity.pdbx_description
1 polymer ?
#
loop_
_entity_poly.entity_id
_entity_poly.type
_entity_poly.pdbx_seq_one_letter_code
_entity_poly.pdbx_strand_id
1 'polypeptide(L)' 'MQSKLTLRLDADLIRFGKQWAQHQGTSLSGLVAEYLKTLEQLTPAPDQLAPQTRQLLGLLQDADLSDYHGYLEDKYR' A
#
# COMPACT_ATOMS: atom_id res chain seq x y z
N MET A 1 -13.24 -10.95 7.85
CA MET A 1 -12.91 -11.40 9.22
C MET A 1 -12.67 -10.18 10.09
N GLN A 2 -13.05 -10.20 11.37
CA GLN A 2 -12.77 -9.11 12.31
C GLN A 2 -11.68 -9.55 13.30
N SER A 3 -10.61 -8.75 13.43
CA SER A 3 -9.49 -8.99 14.35
C SER A 3 -9.34 -7.81 15.32
N LYS A 4 -8.80 -8.07 16.52
CA LYS A 4 -8.58 -7.05 17.55
C LYS A 4 -7.11 -6.60 17.55
N LEU A 5 -6.89 -5.33 17.23
CA LEU A 5 -5.61 -4.68 17.40
C LEU A 5 -5.50 -4.12 18.84
N THR A 6 -4.38 -4.38 19.51
CA THR A 6 -4.08 -3.82 20.84
C THR A 6 -2.84 -2.96 20.74
N LEU A 7 -2.98 -1.66 21.04
CA LEU A 7 -1.89 -0.68 20.98
C LEU A 7 -1.48 -0.28 22.39
N ARG A 8 -0.17 -0.09 22.63
CA ARG A 8 0.34 0.56 23.84
C ARG A 8 0.48 2.05 23.57
N LEU A 9 -0.24 2.85 24.32
CA LEU A 9 -0.29 4.31 24.19
C LEU A 9 -0.35 4.91 25.60
N ASP A 10 0.01 6.17 25.72
CA ASP A 10 -0.17 6.92 26.95
C ASP A 10 -1.66 6.97 27.35
N ALA A 11 -1.95 6.78 28.64
CA ALA A 11 -3.29 6.82 29.18
C ALA A 11 -3.97 8.17 28.96
N ASP A 12 -3.22 9.27 29.01
CA ASP A 12 -3.73 10.62 28.72
C ASP A 12 -4.16 10.75 27.26
N LEU A 13 -3.37 10.18 26.36
CA LEU A 13 -3.67 10.17 24.93
C LEU A 13 -4.92 9.34 24.61
N ILE A 14 -5.10 8.19 25.28
CA ILE A 14 -6.30 7.35 25.16
C ILE A 14 -7.54 8.13 25.64
N ARG A 15 -7.44 8.84 26.77
CA ARG A 15 -8.53 9.68 27.31
C ARG A 15 -8.94 10.75 26.31
N PHE A 16 -7.97 11.54 25.86
CA PHE A 16 -8.20 12.61 24.89
C PHE A 16 -8.84 12.06 23.62
N GLY A 17 -8.31 10.98 23.05
CA GLY A 17 -8.83 10.37 21.83
C GLY A 17 -10.28 9.89 21.97
N LYS A 18 -10.65 9.31 23.12
CA LYS A 18 -12.04 8.91 23.39
C LYS A 18 -12.98 10.12 23.48
N GLN A 19 -12.58 11.17 24.17
CA GLN A 19 -13.38 12.40 24.29
C GLN A 19 -13.60 13.04 22.91
N TRP A 20 -12.52 13.19 22.13
CA TRP A 20 -12.59 13.74 20.79
C TRP A 20 -13.50 12.91 19.88
N ALA A 21 -13.34 11.59 19.87
CA ALA A 21 -14.18 10.69 19.08
C ALA A 21 -15.66 10.82 19.44
N GLN A 22 -15.98 10.90 20.74
CA GLN A 22 -17.34 11.07 21.21
C GLN A 22 -17.95 12.41 20.76
N HIS A 23 -17.19 13.50 20.83
CA HIS A 23 -17.62 14.81 20.31
C HIS A 23 -17.94 14.76 18.80
N GLN A 24 -17.24 13.91 18.06
CA GLN A 24 -17.40 13.73 16.62
C GLN A 24 -18.39 12.61 16.25
N GLY A 25 -19.12 12.06 17.24
CA GLY A 25 -20.13 11.03 17.00
C GLY A 25 -19.56 9.66 16.59
N THR A 26 -18.29 9.37 16.89
CA THR A 26 -17.62 8.11 16.56
C THR A 26 -16.98 7.46 17.81
N SER A 27 -16.43 6.26 17.63
CA SER A 27 -15.63 5.58 18.65
C SER A 27 -14.14 5.77 18.37
N LEU A 28 -13.29 5.64 19.40
CA LEU A 28 -11.83 5.65 19.19
C LEU A 28 -11.38 4.58 18.19
N SER A 29 -11.98 3.39 18.24
CA SER A 29 -11.75 2.33 17.26
C SER A 29 -12.19 2.72 15.84
N GLY A 30 -13.32 3.41 15.70
CA GLY A 30 -13.81 3.91 14.42
C GLY A 30 -12.88 4.98 13.84
N LEU A 31 -12.40 5.89 14.69
CA LEU A 31 -11.41 6.91 14.33
C LEU A 31 -10.12 6.29 13.81
N VAL A 32 -9.56 5.31 14.54
CA VAL A 32 -8.33 4.63 14.12
C VAL A 32 -8.56 3.82 12.85
N ALA A 33 -9.71 3.15 12.72
CA ALA A 33 -10.04 2.41 11.51
C ALA A 33 -10.11 3.33 10.28
N GLU A 34 -10.74 4.50 10.41
CA GLU A 34 -10.84 5.45 9.31
C GLU A 34 -9.47 6.01 8.91
N TYR A 35 -8.64 6.36 9.89
CA TYR A 35 -7.26 6.77 9.64
C TYR A 35 -6.46 5.70 8.89
N LEU A 36 -6.56 4.43 9.31
CA LEU A 36 -5.88 3.32 8.63
C LEU A 36 -6.36 3.14 7.17
N LYS A 37 -7.65 3.32 6.88
CA LYS A 37 -8.17 3.31 5.49
C LYS A 37 -7.61 4.47 4.67
N THR A 38 -7.51 5.67 5.27
CA THR A 38 -6.89 6.81 4.58
C THR A 38 -5.43 6.50 4.23
N LEU A 39 -4.67 5.89 5.14
CA LEU A 39 -3.31 5.45 4.85
C LEU A 39 -3.25 4.39 3.75
N GLU A 40 -4.19 3.45 3.72
CA GLU A 40 -4.30 2.44 2.66
C GLU A 40 -4.49 3.09 1.29
N GLN A 41 -5.34 4.12 1.19
CA GLN A 41 -5.58 4.86 -0.05
C GLN A 41 -4.40 5.73 -0.50
N LEU A 42 -3.68 6.32 0.47
CA LEU A 42 -2.51 7.16 0.20
C LEU A 42 -1.25 6.35 -0.11
N THR A 43 -1.21 5.09 0.31
CA THR A 43 -0.11 4.19 -0.05
C THR A 43 -0.32 3.80 -1.51
N PRO A 44 0.59 4.18 -2.44
CA PRO A 44 0.50 3.68 -3.81
C PRO A 44 0.47 2.17 -3.72
N ALA A 45 -0.59 1.56 -4.25
CA ALA A 45 -0.77 0.11 -4.24
C ALA A 45 0.56 -0.51 -4.70
N PRO A 46 1.23 -1.35 -3.89
CA PRO A 46 2.53 -1.91 -4.27
C PRO A 46 2.49 -2.77 -5.54
N ASP A 47 1.33 -2.90 -6.19
CA ASP A 47 1.01 -4.10 -6.92
C ASP A 47 -0.22 -3.99 -7.84
N GLN A 48 -0.49 -2.82 -8.41
CA GLN A 48 -1.40 -2.72 -9.57
C GLN A 48 -0.76 -3.17 -10.88
N LEU A 49 0.28 -4.00 -10.83
CA LEU A 49 0.70 -4.74 -12.00
C LEU A 49 -0.33 -5.85 -12.23
N ALA A 50 -0.85 -5.94 -13.45
CA ALA A 50 -1.66 -7.07 -13.87
C ALA A 50 -0.87 -8.38 -13.58
N PRO A 51 -1.54 -9.51 -13.28
CA PRO A 51 -0.86 -10.75 -12.89
C PRO A 51 0.30 -11.14 -13.81
N GLN A 52 0.11 -10.95 -15.13
CA GLN A 52 1.12 -11.19 -16.15
C GLN A 52 2.32 -10.24 -16.01
N THR A 53 2.08 -8.95 -15.78
CA THR A 53 3.14 -7.95 -15.61
C THR A 53 3.95 -8.18 -14.34
N ARG A 54 3.31 -8.63 -13.24
CA ARG A 54 4.03 -9.01 -12.01
C ARG A 54 4.98 -10.19 -12.25
N GLN A 55 4.59 -11.17 -13.06
CA GLN A 55 5.45 -12.32 -13.40
C GLN A 55 6.67 -11.92 -14.23
N LEU A 56 6.57 -10.85 -15.02
CA LEU A 56 7.66 -10.34 -15.86
C LEU A 56 8.59 -9.38 -15.11
N LEU A 57 8.14 -8.80 -13.99
CA LEU A 57 8.92 -7.86 -13.21
C LEU A 57 10.19 -8.53 -12.69
N GLY A 58 11.34 -7.96 -13.03
CA GLY A 58 12.64 -8.48 -12.60
C GLY A 58 13.14 -9.71 -13.37
N LEU A 59 12.55 -10.08 -14.52
CA LEU A 59 13.13 -11.13 -15.37
C LEU A 59 14.33 -10.64 -16.21
N LEU A 60 14.42 -9.34 -16.46
CA LEU A 60 15.42 -8.70 -17.32
C LEU A 60 16.37 -7.81 -16.51
N GLN A 61 16.85 -8.28 -15.35
CA GLN A 61 17.67 -7.48 -14.44
C GLN A 61 19.02 -7.12 -15.05
N ASP A 62 19.60 -8.05 -15.82
CA ASP A 62 20.92 -7.93 -16.45
C ASP A 62 20.82 -7.74 -17.98
N ALA A 63 19.63 -7.45 -18.51
CA ALA A 63 19.44 -7.30 -19.94
C ALA A 63 19.97 -5.96 -20.44
N ASP A 64 20.71 -5.98 -21.55
CA ASP A 64 21.14 -4.78 -22.24
C ASP A 64 20.12 -4.38 -23.33
N LEU A 65 19.82 -3.09 -23.41
CA LEU A 65 19.02 -2.52 -24.49
C LEU A 65 19.67 -2.71 -25.87
N SER A 66 21.00 -2.80 -25.92
CA SER A 66 21.74 -3.03 -27.16
C SER A 66 21.38 -4.38 -27.80
N ASP A 67 21.21 -5.43 -27.01
CA ASP A 67 20.81 -6.77 -27.47
C ASP A 67 19.42 -6.74 -28.12
N TYR A 68 18.50 -5.95 -27.55
CA TYR A 68 17.15 -5.80 -28.09
C TYR A 68 17.16 -5.04 -29.43
N HIS A 69 17.98 -3.99 -29.56
CA HIS A 69 18.12 -3.27 -30.82
C HIS A 69 18.69 -4.16 -31.93
N GLY A 70 19.73 -4.96 -31.63
CA GLY A 70 20.28 -5.92 -32.59
C GLY A 70 19.25 -6.95 -33.05
N TYR A 71 18.42 -7.46 -32.13
CA TYR A 71 17.30 -8.34 -32.48
C TYR A 71 16.30 -7.67 -33.43
N LEU A 72 15.94 -6.40 -33.20
CA LEU A 72 15.00 -5.69 -34.07
C LEU A 72 15.58 -5.45 -35.47
N GLU A 73 16.86 -5.11 -35.57
CA GLU A 73 17.53 -4.93 -36.86
C GLU A 73 17.54 -6.21 -37.69
N ASP A 74 17.79 -7.37 -37.07
CA ASP A 74 17.76 -8.67 -37.75
C ASP A 74 16.33 -9.08 -38.15
N LYS A 75 15.35 -8.85 -37.26
CA LYS A 75 13.95 -9.22 -37.47
C LYS A 75 13.27 -8.46 -38.61
N TYR A 76 13.60 -7.19 -38.78
CA TYR A 76 12.95 -6.30 -39.76
C TYR A 76 13.78 -6.08 -41.02
N ARG A 77 14.82 -6.90 -41.23
CA ARG A 77 15.61 -6.95 -42.46
C ARG A 77 14.92 -7.76 -43.55
#